data_AF-A0A2E7NZD7-F1
#
_entry.id   AF-A0A2E7NZD7-F1
#
_cell.length_a   1.000
_cell.length_b   1.000
_cell.length_c   1.000
_cell.angle_alpha   90.00
_cell.angle_beta   90.00
_cell.angle_gamma   90.00
#
_symmetry.space_group_name_H-M   'P 1'
#
loop_
_entity.id
_entity.type
_entity.pdbx_description
1 polymer ?
#
loop_
_entity_poly.entity_id
_entity_poly.type
_entity_poly.pdbx_seq_one_letter_code
_entity_poly.pdbx_strand_id
1 'polypeptide(L)'
;MKPLAPGTVIFHRHRGYGVIVLVNLMTGWISARFGSEVRTLDLNLSSDEVQHADGTPILFRRAPPDRMPHARLMAMVRELHRAGYQRLYLYSWPKPSGLHWRWHLFSGPRNWIERPWREGWYGSGADYNFNPVMGWGDGPSSSPEELARLLAQFDPQGLAQALGEDEAHASWFELVCATLLPDYAFSLGWHSNGSIPEHLPVIPIRRNVPEYAGPPLPWPPGWRHLWKRAGAMPQLTYDPPVRTIHRITPEPQD
;
A
#
# COMPACT_ATOMS: atom_id res chain seq x y z
N MET A 1 -9.13 16.57 11.35
CA MET A 1 -10.56 16.22 11.18
C MET A 1 -11.14 15.96 12.56
N LYS A 2 -12.33 16.49 12.88
CA LYS A 2 -13.03 16.12 14.10
C LYS A 2 -13.61 14.71 13.93
N PRO A 3 -13.52 13.84 14.95
CA PRO A 3 -14.09 12.50 14.87
C PRO A 3 -15.61 12.59 14.73
N LEU A 4 -16.18 11.69 13.93
CA LEU A 4 -17.62 11.55 13.76
C LEU A 4 -18.05 10.22 14.39
N ALA A 5 -18.87 10.30 15.44
CA ALA A 5 -19.32 9.14 16.20
C ALA A 5 -20.78 9.32 16.65
N PRO A 6 -21.49 8.24 17.03
CA PRO A 6 -22.76 8.36 17.74
C PRO A 6 -22.66 9.32 18.92
N GLY A 7 -23.66 10.18 19.10
CA GLY A 7 -23.67 11.28 20.08
C GLY A 7 -23.09 12.60 19.56
N THR A 8 -22.45 12.63 18.39
CA THR A 8 -21.96 13.88 17.79
C THR A 8 -23.15 14.77 17.40
N VAL A 9 -23.10 16.04 17.84
CA VAL A 9 -24.09 17.05 17.46
C VAL A 9 -23.71 17.67 16.11
N ILE A 10 -24.68 17.70 15.21
CA ILE A 10 -24.55 18.20 13.84
C ILE A 10 -25.61 19.24 13.55
N PHE A 11 -25.37 20.05 12.52
CA PHE A 11 -26.31 20.99 11.95
C PHE A 11 -26.63 20.59 10.52
N HIS A 12 -27.92 20.48 10.21
CA HIS A 12 -28.44 20.23 8.87
C HIS A 12 -29.23 21.44 8.40
N ARG A 13 -28.93 21.96 7.20
CA ARG A 13 -29.47 23.23 6.67
C ARG A 13 -30.97 23.41 6.86
N HIS A 14 -31.76 22.37 6.58
CA HIS A 14 -33.22 22.42 6.62
C HIS A 14 -33.85 21.92 7.92
N ARG A 15 -33.10 21.22 8.77
CA ARG A 15 -33.65 20.55 9.97
C ARG A 15 -33.07 21.07 11.28
N GLY A 16 -32.09 21.98 11.20
CA GLY A 16 -31.41 22.53 12.36
C GLY A 16 -30.51 21.49 13.02
N TYR A 17 -30.46 21.52 14.35
CA TYR A 17 -29.58 20.67 15.12
C TYR A 17 -30.10 19.24 15.24
N GLY A 18 -29.19 18.29 15.05
CA GLY A 18 -29.44 16.87 15.22
C GLY A 18 -28.30 16.17 15.94
N VAL A 19 -28.57 14.97 16.39
CA VAL A 19 -27.60 14.09 17.04
C VAL A 19 -27.45 12.82 16.22
N ILE A 20 -26.21 12.48 15.90
CA ILE A 20 -25.89 11.23 15.20
C ILE A 20 -26.16 10.04 16.13
N VAL A 21 -26.87 9.04 15.62
CA VAL A 21 -27.21 7.81 16.34
C VAL A 21 -26.39 6.63 15.82
N LEU A 22 -26.13 6.59 14.51
CA LEU A 22 -25.33 5.56 13.85
C LEU A 22 -24.38 6.20 12.86
N VAL A 23 -23.20 5.59 12.71
CA VAL A 23 -22.18 6.01 11.76
C VAL A 23 -21.68 4.79 11.00
N ASN A 24 -21.76 4.85 9.67
CA ASN A 24 -21.05 3.96 8.78
C ASN A 24 -20.06 4.77 7.93
N LEU A 25 -18.85 4.97 8.47
CA LEU A 25 -17.79 5.71 7.77
C LEU A 25 -17.27 4.99 6.52
N MET A 26 -17.50 3.67 6.38
CA MET A 26 -17.10 2.94 5.17
C MET A 26 -17.93 3.40 3.96
N THR A 27 -19.22 3.64 4.16
CA THR A 27 -20.14 4.00 3.08
C THR A 27 -20.52 5.48 3.06
N GLY A 28 -20.17 6.24 4.11
CA GLY A 28 -20.51 7.65 4.25
C GLY A 28 -21.91 7.94 4.73
N TRP A 29 -22.61 6.90 5.17
CA TRP A 29 -23.95 7.02 5.72
C TRP A 29 -23.89 7.25 7.22
N ILE A 30 -24.69 8.19 7.68
CA ILE A 30 -24.97 8.40 9.09
C ILE A 30 -26.47 8.38 9.30
N SER A 31 -26.91 7.92 10.46
CA SER A 31 -28.31 8.10 10.89
C SER A 31 -28.33 9.14 11.98
N ALA A 32 -29.14 10.19 11.83
CA ALA A 32 -29.24 11.27 12.79
C ALA A 32 -30.70 11.55 13.17
N ARG A 33 -30.92 12.01 14.40
CA ARG A 33 -32.22 12.44 14.89
C ARG A 33 -32.22 13.95 15.09
N PHE A 34 -33.21 14.64 14.52
CA PHE A 34 -33.31 16.10 14.58
C PHE A 34 -34.43 16.54 15.53
N GLY A 35 -34.15 17.54 16.37
CA GLY A 35 -35.14 18.12 17.28
C GLY A 35 -35.98 17.08 18.05
N SER A 36 -37.30 17.19 17.91
CA SER A 36 -38.29 16.28 18.53
C SER A 36 -38.75 15.15 17.60
N GLU A 37 -38.05 14.89 16.50
CA GLU A 37 -38.41 13.81 15.57
C GLU A 37 -38.26 12.44 16.25
N VAL A 38 -39.26 11.58 16.08
CA VAL A 38 -39.28 10.22 16.66
C VAL A 38 -38.38 9.26 15.87
N ARG A 39 -38.23 9.49 14.56
CA ARG A 39 -37.45 8.63 13.66
C ARG A 39 -36.07 9.22 13.38
N THR A 40 -35.12 8.34 13.15
CA THR A 40 -33.82 8.70 12.59
C THR A 40 -33.94 8.92 11.08
N LEU A 41 -33.18 9.88 10.58
CA LEU A 41 -32.99 10.15 9.17
C LEU A 41 -31.61 9.65 8.76
N ASP A 42 -31.57 8.84 7.71
CA ASP A 42 -30.32 8.44 7.08
C ASP A 42 -29.86 9.55 6.14
N LEU A 43 -28.64 10.02 6.36
CA LEU A 43 -27.98 11.06 5.59
C LEU A 43 -26.71 10.46 4.98
N ASN A 44 -26.44 10.84 3.74
CA ASN A 44 -25.21 10.52 3.08
C ASN A 44 -24.32 11.76 3.10
N LEU A 45 -23.21 11.67 3.84
CA LEU A 45 -22.28 12.78 4.01
C LEU A 45 -21.63 13.25 2.69
N SER A 46 -21.72 12.47 1.61
CA SER A 46 -21.29 12.89 0.28
C SER A 46 -22.32 13.77 -0.44
N SER A 47 -23.61 13.69 -0.14
CA SER A 47 -24.64 14.48 -0.84
C SER A 47 -25.26 15.55 0.04
N ASP A 48 -25.47 15.24 1.32
CA ASP A 48 -26.22 16.08 2.25
C ASP A 48 -25.36 17.20 2.84
N GLU A 49 -25.93 18.41 2.94
CA GLU A 49 -25.28 19.58 3.54
C GLU A 49 -25.34 19.50 5.07
N VAL A 50 -24.36 18.81 5.66
CA VAL A 50 -24.24 18.60 7.11
C VAL A 50 -22.91 19.16 7.64
N GLN A 51 -22.97 19.82 8.79
CA GLN A 51 -21.81 20.40 9.47
C GLN A 51 -21.82 19.99 10.95
N HIS A 52 -20.68 20.12 11.62
CA HIS A 52 -20.65 20.05 13.08
C HIS A 52 -21.45 21.22 13.67
N ALA A 53 -21.90 21.09 14.92
CA ALA A 53 -22.69 22.13 15.59
C ALA A 53 -22.00 23.51 15.70
N ASP A 54 -20.68 23.56 15.58
CA ASP A 54 -19.89 24.80 15.58
C ASP A 54 -19.67 25.39 14.19
N GLY A 55 -20.31 24.85 13.15
CA GLY A 55 -20.15 25.27 11.77
C GLY A 55 -18.93 24.68 11.06
N THR A 56 -18.15 23.80 11.70
CA THR A 56 -17.06 23.10 11.01
C THR A 56 -17.66 22.15 9.97
N PRO A 57 -17.27 22.21 8.69
CA PRO A 57 -17.82 21.32 7.68
C PRO A 57 -17.44 19.86 7.97
N ILE A 58 -18.41 18.95 7.83
CA ILE A 58 -18.16 17.51 7.88
C ILE A 58 -17.72 17.09 6.48
N LEU A 59 -16.42 17.01 6.29
CA LEU A 59 -15.83 16.60 5.02
C LEU A 59 -15.84 15.08 4.94
N PHE A 60 -16.92 14.52 4.40
CA PHE A 60 -16.88 13.15 3.88
C PHE A 60 -16.46 13.20 2.42
N ARG A 61 -15.52 12.32 2.06
CA ARG A 61 -14.88 12.38 0.76
C ARG A 61 -15.88 12.05 -0.36
N ARG A 62 -16.31 13.09 -1.10
CA ARG A 62 -17.05 12.94 -2.37
C ARG A 62 -16.20 12.29 -3.47
N ALA A 63 -14.89 12.52 -3.42
CA ALA A 63 -13.92 11.90 -4.31
C ALA A 63 -13.02 10.97 -3.48
N PRO A 64 -12.91 9.68 -3.84
CA PRO A 64 -11.87 8.84 -3.29
C PRO A 64 -10.49 9.51 -3.51
N PRO A 65 -9.52 9.40 -2.58
CA PRO A 65 -8.17 9.94 -2.79
C PRO A 65 -7.66 9.63 -4.20
N ASP A 66 -7.15 10.67 -4.88
CA ASP A 66 -6.73 10.65 -6.29
C ASP A 66 -5.66 9.58 -6.62
N ARG A 67 -5.11 8.91 -5.61
CA ARG A 67 -4.01 7.96 -5.73
C ARG A 67 -4.37 6.68 -5.00
N MET A 68 -4.46 5.60 -5.75
CA MET A 68 -4.65 4.27 -5.19
C MET A 68 -3.41 3.86 -4.38
N PRO A 69 -3.53 3.04 -3.31
CA PRO A 69 -2.40 2.61 -2.50
C PRO A 69 -1.19 2.12 -3.29
N HIS A 70 -1.38 1.48 -4.45
CA HIS A 70 -0.26 1.11 -5.32
C HIS A 70 0.47 2.31 -5.94
N ALA A 71 -0.25 3.28 -6.51
CA ALA A 71 0.34 4.52 -7.01
C ALA A 71 1.03 5.30 -5.88
N ARG A 72 0.45 5.28 -4.68
CA ARG A 72 1.06 5.91 -3.50
C ARG A 72 2.35 5.21 -3.07
N LEU A 73 2.37 3.87 -3.10
CA LEU A 73 3.58 3.08 -2.85
C LEU A 73 4.67 3.40 -3.87
N MET A 74 4.33 3.44 -5.17
CA MET A 74 5.27 3.83 -6.22
C MET A 74 5.79 5.26 -6.01
N ALA A 75 4.90 6.21 -5.73
CA ALA A 75 5.29 7.59 -5.46
C ALA A 75 6.20 7.71 -4.22
N MET A 76 5.93 6.96 -3.14
CA MET A 76 6.78 6.90 -1.96
C MET A 76 8.19 6.40 -2.31
N VAL A 77 8.29 5.29 -3.06
CA VAL A 77 9.59 4.74 -3.48
C VAL A 77 10.35 5.74 -4.37
N ARG A 78 9.64 6.46 -5.24
CA ARG A 78 10.23 7.52 -6.09
C ARG A 78 10.82 8.64 -5.25
N GLU A 79 10.11 9.11 -4.22
CA GLU A 79 10.64 10.12 -3.30
C GLU A 79 11.86 9.61 -2.51
N LEU A 80 11.86 8.34 -2.11
CA LEU A 80 13.02 7.73 -1.46
C LEU A 80 14.23 7.62 -2.39
N HIS A 81 14.04 7.29 -3.67
CA HIS A 81 15.13 7.30 -4.66
C HIS A 81 15.74 8.69 -4.83
N ARG A 82 14.90 9.73 -4.91
CA ARG A 82 15.35 11.14 -4.97
C ARG A 82 16.11 11.58 -3.73
N ALA A 83 15.80 10.97 -2.57
CA ALA A 83 16.51 11.19 -1.31
C ALA A 83 17.79 10.34 -1.15
N GLY A 84 18.20 9.56 -2.17
CA GLY A 84 19.44 8.77 -2.16
C GLY A 84 19.30 7.31 -1.73
N TYR A 85 18.07 6.82 -1.52
CA TYR A 85 17.80 5.41 -1.21
C TYR A 85 17.62 4.58 -2.49
N GLN A 86 18.52 4.72 -3.46
CA GLN A 86 18.33 4.18 -4.82
C GLN A 86 18.43 2.65 -4.87
N ARG A 87 19.00 2.03 -3.83
CA ARG A 87 19.07 0.57 -3.64
C ARG A 87 17.82 -0.01 -2.97
N LEU A 88 16.72 0.74 -2.95
CA LEU A 88 15.39 0.26 -2.60
C LEU A 88 14.70 -0.26 -3.85
N TYR A 89 14.28 -1.53 -3.86
CA TYR A 89 13.62 -2.15 -5.00
C TYR A 89 12.20 -2.56 -4.66
N LEU A 90 11.26 -2.24 -5.56
CA LEU A 90 9.84 -2.57 -5.42
C LEU A 90 9.47 -3.73 -6.36
N TYR A 91 9.05 -4.85 -5.78
CA TYR A 91 8.44 -5.97 -6.50
C TYR A 91 6.95 -5.99 -6.25
N SER A 92 6.12 -5.75 -7.27
CA SER A 92 4.66 -5.71 -7.10
C SER A 92 3.90 -6.42 -8.20
N TRP A 93 2.74 -6.97 -7.83
CA TRP A 93 1.86 -7.70 -8.75
C TRP A 93 0.44 -7.89 -8.21
N PRO A 94 -0.56 -7.97 -9.09
CA PRO A 94 -1.89 -8.42 -8.70
C PRO A 94 -1.90 -9.93 -8.47
N LYS A 95 -2.68 -10.39 -7.49
CA LYS A 95 -3.06 -11.80 -7.37
C LYS A 95 -3.85 -12.23 -8.62
N PRO A 96 -3.79 -13.51 -9.02
CA PRO A 96 -4.59 -14.03 -10.14
C PRO A 96 -6.09 -13.78 -10.01
N SER A 97 -6.61 -13.67 -8.77
CA SER A 97 -8.01 -13.33 -8.53
C SER A 97 -8.37 -11.89 -8.94
N GLY A 98 -7.39 -11.02 -9.21
CA GLY A 98 -7.59 -9.59 -9.47
C GLY A 98 -8.00 -8.79 -8.22
N LEU A 99 -8.30 -9.47 -7.10
CA LEU A 99 -8.88 -8.89 -5.88
C LEU A 99 -7.87 -8.29 -4.90
N HIS A 100 -6.59 -8.59 -5.08
CA HIS A 100 -5.53 -8.15 -4.17
C HIS A 100 -4.28 -7.84 -4.96
N TRP A 101 -3.49 -6.93 -4.43
CA TRP A 101 -2.11 -6.69 -4.85
C TRP A 101 -1.18 -7.15 -3.76
N ARG A 102 -0.03 -7.64 -4.18
CA ARG A 102 1.12 -7.91 -3.32
C ARG A 102 2.24 -6.98 -3.72
N TRP A 103 3.01 -6.58 -2.72
CA TRP A 103 4.22 -5.82 -2.92
C TRP A 103 5.26 -6.26 -1.92
N HIS A 104 6.50 -6.31 -2.37
CA HIS A 104 7.67 -6.56 -1.55
C HIS A 104 8.68 -5.42 -1.76
N LEU A 105 9.36 -5.02 -0.70
CA LEU A 105 10.51 -4.15 -0.72
C LEU A 105 11.78 -4.95 -0.43
N PHE A 106 12.79 -4.69 -1.23
CA PHE A 106 14.14 -5.25 -1.09
C PHE A 106 15.14 -4.11 -0.93
N SER A 107 16.19 -4.35 -0.17
CA SER A 107 17.28 -3.39 0.08
C SER A 107 18.63 -4.08 -0.11
N GLY A 108 19.66 -3.30 -0.44
CA GLY A 108 21.04 -3.80 -0.51
C GLY A 108 21.52 -4.16 -1.94
N PRO A 109 22.46 -5.10 -2.09
CA PRO A 109 22.91 -5.54 -3.42
C PRO A 109 21.76 -6.31 -4.10
N ARG A 110 21.51 -6.03 -5.39
CA ARG A 110 20.34 -6.44 -6.20
C ARG A 110 20.01 -7.96 -6.16
N ASN A 111 19.42 -8.47 -5.07
CA ASN A 111 19.08 -9.89 -4.88
C ASN A 111 17.56 -10.05 -4.71
N TRP A 112 16.84 -10.29 -5.80
CA TRP A 112 15.36 -10.41 -5.80
C TRP A 112 14.83 -11.80 -5.36
N ILE A 113 15.69 -12.80 -5.07
CA ILE A 113 15.28 -14.14 -4.52
C ILE A 113 15.50 -14.25 -3.01
N GLU A 114 16.17 -13.28 -2.38
CA GLU A 114 16.25 -13.27 -0.92
C GLU A 114 14.88 -13.00 -0.30
N ARG A 115 14.75 -13.28 0.99
CA ARG A 115 13.54 -12.93 1.72
C ARG A 115 13.33 -11.42 1.60
N PRO A 116 12.14 -10.95 1.18
CA PRO A 116 11.91 -9.53 1.09
C PRO A 116 12.15 -8.90 2.46
N TRP A 117 12.79 -7.74 2.45
CA TRP A 117 12.98 -6.99 3.69
C TRP A 117 11.62 -6.64 4.28
N ARG A 118 10.68 -6.18 3.43
CA ARG A 118 9.29 -5.96 3.80
C ARG A 118 8.35 -6.50 2.74
N GLU A 119 7.21 -6.97 3.18
CA GLU A 119 6.12 -7.42 2.32
C GLU A 119 4.79 -6.89 2.84
N GLY A 120 3.87 -6.70 1.92
CA GLY A 120 2.52 -6.30 2.23
C GLY A 120 1.57 -6.64 1.12
N TRP A 121 0.29 -6.48 1.42
CA TRP A 121 -0.79 -6.68 0.48
C TRP A 121 -1.94 -5.75 0.82
N TYR A 122 -2.73 -5.43 -0.20
CA TYR A 122 -3.98 -4.69 -0.04
C TYR A 122 -5.00 -5.21 -1.06
N GLY A 123 -6.29 -5.11 -0.73
CA GLY A 123 -7.39 -5.47 -1.63
C GLY A 123 -7.51 -4.51 -2.82
N SER A 124 -8.26 -4.85 -3.87
CA SER A 124 -8.50 -4.01 -5.06
C SER A 124 -9.98 -3.59 -5.24
N GLY A 125 -10.83 -3.81 -4.22
CA GLY A 125 -12.25 -3.45 -4.22
C GLY A 125 -12.53 -1.94 -4.06
N ALA A 126 -13.80 -1.52 -4.10
CA ALA A 126 -14.16 -0.09 -4.02
C ALA A 126 -13.75 0.59 -2.69
N ASP A 127 -13.73 -0.15 -1.59
CA ASP A 127 -13.31 0.31 -0.25
C ASP A 127 -11.78 0.54 -0.13
N TYR A 128 -11.02 0.22 -1.18
CA TYR A 128 -9.55 0.21 -1.23
C TYR A 128 -8.89 1.58 -1.16
N ASN A 129 -9.59 2.65 -1.53
CA ASN A 129 -9.10 4.02 -1.37
C ASN A 129 -8.82 4.39 0.09
N PHE A 130 -9.36 3.61 1.04
CA PHE A 130 -9.18 3.79 2.47
C PHE A 130 -8.15 2.84 3.08
N ASN A 131 -7.53 1.96 2.29
CA ASN A 131 -6.55 1.04 2.84
C ASN A 131 -5.21 1.74 3.06
N PRO A 132 -4.59 1.54 4.24
CA PRO A 132 -3.21 1.92 4.43
C PRO A 132 -2.32 1.13 3.45
N VAL A 133 -1.32 1.80 2.89
CA VAL A 133 -0.29 1.22 2.02
C VAL A 133 0.56 0.23 2.81
N MET A 134 1.00 0.63 4.01
CA MET A 134 1.93 -0.13 4.85
C MET A 134 1.23 -0.81 6.03
N GLY A 135 0.15 -0.22 6.54
CA GLY A 135 -0.60 -0.71 7.71
C GLY A 135 0.05 -0.32 9.05
N TRP A 136 1.07 0.55 9.03
CA TRP A 136 1.85 0.94 10.21
C TRP A 136 1.52 2.37 10.64
N GLY A 137 0.22 2.69 10.72
CA GLY A 137 -0.24 4.03 11.08
C GLY A 137 -0.27 5.03 9.92
N ASP A 138 -0.01 4.60 8.69
CA ASP A 138 -0.27 5.44 7.53
C ASP A 138 -1.78 5.58 7.26
N GLY A 139 -2.17 6.78 6.86
CA GLY A 139 -3.55 7.12 6.57
C GLY A 139 -3.92 6.89 5.10
N PRO A 140 -5.22 6.79 4.79
CA PRO A 140 -5.77 6.76 3.42
C PRO A 140 -5.26 7.85 2.47
N SER A 141 -4.78 8.97 2.99
CA SER A 141 -4.28 10.11 2.21
C SER A 141 -2.89 10.55 2.60
N SER A 142 -2.12 9.70 3.28
CA SER A 142 -0.73 10.05 3.57
C SER A 142 0.01 10.33 2.27
N SER A 143 0.68 11.47 2.23
CA SER A 143 1.48 11.88 1.08
C SER A 143 2.68 10.93 0.89
N PRO A 144 3.31 10.89 -0.30
CA PRO A 144 4.53 10.11 -0.50
C PRO A 144 5.62 10.40 0.55
N GLU A 145 5.77 11.66 0.94
CA GLU A 145 6.76 12.13 1.92
C GLU A 145 6.38 11.67 3.34
N GLU A 146 5.09 11.70 3.70
CA GLU A 146 4.61 11.15 4.97
C GLU A 146 4.81 9.64 5.04
N LEU A 147 4.52 8.92 3.95
CA LEU A 147 4.76 7.48 3.86
C LEU A 147 6.25 7.15 3.98
N ALA A 148 7.11 7.90 3.31
CA ALA A 148 8.56 7.75 3.39
C ALA A 148 9.07 7.99 4.83
N ARG A 149 8.56 9.04 5.49
CA ARG A 149 8.88 9.35 6.89
C ARG A 149 8.40 8.25 7.84
N LEU A 150 7.21 7.72 7.63
CA LEU A 150 6.68 6.59 8.42
C LEU A 150 7.54 5.34 8.22
N LEU A 151 7.92 5.00 6.99
CA LEU A 151 8.84 3.89 6.73
C LEU A 151 10.17 4.08 7.48
N ALA A 152 10.75 5.28 7.44
CA ALA A 152 11.98 5.60 8.16
C ALA A 152 11.84 5.50 9.68
N GLN A 153 10.66 5.83 10.24
CA GLN A 153 10.39 5.72 11.67
C GLN A 153 10.19 4.28 12.12
N PHE A 154 9.43 3.49 11.36
CA PHE A 154 9.09 2.12 11.72
C PHE A 154 10.21 1.12 11.42
N ASP A 155 11.04 1.40 10.41
CA ASP A 155 12.16 0.53 10.06
C ASP A 155 13.39 1.31 9.54
N PRO A 156 14.09 1.99 10.46
CA PRO A 156 15.29 2.73 10.09
C PRO A 156 16.44 1.81 9.63
N GLN A 157 16.51 0.57 10.11
CA GLN A 157 17.62 -0.33 9.82
C GLN A 157 17.59 -0.84 8.38
N GLY A 158 16.43 -1.28 7.90
CA GLY A 158 16.36 -1.73 6.51
C GLY A 158 16.36 -0.57 5.52
N LEU A 159 15.84 0.60 5.90
CA LEU A 159 15.99 1.79 5.07
C LEU A 159 17.47 2.21 4.94
N ALA A 160 18.27 2.08 6.00
CA ALA A 160 19.71 2.33 5.94
C ALA A 160 20.44 1.39 4.94
N GLN A 161 19.97 0.16 4.74
CA GLN A 161 20.53 -0.76 3.73
C GLN A 161 20.19 -0.36 2.29
N ALA A 162 19.10 0.39 2.10
CA ALA A 162 18.71 0.93 0.80
C ALA A 162 19.48 2.21 0.43
N LEU A 163 20.21 2.81 1.38
CA LEU A 163 21.03 3.98 1.13
C LEU A 163 22.20 3.63 0.20
N GLY A 164 22.40 4.46 -0.82
CA GLY A 164 23.47 4.32 -1.79
C GLY A 164 22.96 4.44 -3.22
N GLU A 165 23.92 4.57 -4.14
CA GLU A 165 23.65 4.87 -5.54
C GLU A 165 23.32 3.60 -6.34
N ASP A 166 22.29 3.73 -7.16
CA ASP A 166 21.91 2.82 -8.24
C ASP A 166 21.18 3.65 -9.30
N GLU A 167 21.94 4.48 -10.02
CA GLU A 167 21.38 5.44 -10.98
C GLU A 167 20.60 4.78 -12.11
N ALA A 168 21.02 3.59 -12.54
CA ALA A 168 20.34 2.85 -13.59
C ALA A 168 18.93 2.44 -13.15
N HIS A 169 18.80 1.87 -11.94
CA HIS A 169 17.50 1.50 -11.40
C HIS A 169 16.65 2.74 -11.07
N ALA A 170 17.24 3.76 -10.43
CA ALA A 170 16.53 4.98 -10.07
C ALA A 170 15.99 5.72 -11.31
N SER A 171 16.79 5.82 -12.38
CA SER A 171 16.36 6.45 -13.64
C SER A 171 15.24 5.66 -14.32
N TRP A 172 15.33 4.32 -14.32
CA TRP A 172 14.25 3.47 -14.80
C TRP A 172 12.96 3.68 -13.99
N PHE A 173 13.05 3.68 -12.66
CA PHE A 173 11.89 3.81 -11.79
C PHE A 173 11.25 5.21 -11.90
N GLU A 174 12.07 6.26 -12.04
CA GLU A 174 11.63 7.63 -12.31
C GLU A 174 10.86 7.70 -13.64
N LEU A 175 11.39 7.11 -14.73
CA LEU A 175 10.72 7.03 -16.03
C LEU A 175 9.35 6.34 -15.93
N VAL A 176 9.32 5.18 -15.27
CA VAL A 176 8.09 4.40 -15.08
C VAL A 176 7.09 5.20 -14.26
N CYS A 177 7.49 5.81 -13.15
CA CYS A 177 6.59 6.62 -12.32
C CYS A 177 6.09 7.87 -13.04
N ALA A 178 6.94 8.56 -13.80
CA ALA A 178 6.54 9.73 -14.58
C ALA A 178 5.54 9.39 -15.69
N THR A 179 5.61 8.16 -16.21
CA THR A 179 4.72 7.68 -17.28
C THR A 179 3.39 7.13 -16.76
N LEU A 180 3.43 6.42 -15.62
CA LEU A 180 2.28 5.65 -15.14
C LEU A 180 1.43 6.38 -14.10
N LEU A 181 2.04 7.19 -13.23
CA LEU A 181 1.29 7.83 -12.16
C LEU A 181 0.42 8.98 -12.71
N PRO A 182 -0.80 9.18 -12.16
CA PRO A 182 -1.38 8.47 -11.01
C PRO A 182 -2.26 7.26 -11.38
N ASP A 183 -2.44 6.95 -12.66
CA ASP A 183 -3.56 6.15 -13.16
C ASP A 183 -3.24 4.68 -13.43
N TYR A 184 -1.95 4.38 -13.50
CA TYR A 184 -1.43 3.07 -13.85
C TYR A 184 -0.35 2.64 -12.86
N ALA A 185 -0.08 1.34 -12.87
CA ALA A 185 1.05 0.74 -12.21
C ALA A 185 1.64 -0.37 -13.08
N PHE A 186 2.87 -0.78 -12.76
CA PHE A 186 3.49 -1.92 -13.42
C PHE A 186 3.27 -3.22 -12.62
N SER A 187 3.40 -4.36 -13.28
CA SER A 187 3.45 -5.67 -12.62
C SER A 187 4.71 -6.43 -12.99
N LEU A 188 5.42 -6.90 -11.97
CA LEU A 188 6.57 -7.81 -12.10
C LEU A 188 6.20 -9.26 -11.76
N GLY A 189 4.98 -9.50 -11.29
CA GLY A 189 4.50 -10.83 -10.92
C GLY A 189 4.19 -11.65 -12.16
N TRP A 190 5.04 -12.64 -12.39
CA TRP A 190 4.82 -13.66 -13.38
C TRP A 190 4.29 -14.92 -12.69
N HIS A 191 2.97 -15.11 -12.69
CA HIS A 191 2.35 -16.36 -12.23
C HIS A 191 2.06 -17.25 -13.45
N SER A 192 2.83 -18.34 -13.56
CA SER A 192 2.62 -19.57 -14.35
C SER A 192 2.84 -19.57 -15.89
N ASN A 193 3.67 -20.52 -16.31
CA ASN A 193 3.69 -21.32 -17.55
C ASN A 193 3.81 -20.66 -18.95
N GLY A 194 3.80 -19.34 -19.09
CA GLY A 194 3.99 -18.67 -20.40
C GLY A 194 5.38 -18.06 -20.61
N SER A 195 5.60 -17.46 -21.79
CA SER A 195 6.76 -16.60 -22.08
C SER A 195 6.66 -15.24 -21.38
N ILE A 196 7.79 -14.74 -20.90
CA ILE A 196 7.88 -13.39 -20.32
C ILE A 196 7.47 -12.37 -21.40
N PRO A 197 6.56 -11.42 -21.09
CA PRO A 197 6.16 -10.38 -22.02
C PRO A 197 7.37 -9.56 -22.50
N GLU A 198 7.34 -9.13 -23.75
CA GLU A 198 8.44 -8.35 -24.33
C GLU A 198 8.70 -7.05 -23.56
N HIS A 199 7.63 -6.42 -23.09
CA HIS A 199 7.64 -5.15 -22.36
C HIS A 199 7.03 -5.29 -20.97
N LEU A 200 7.32 -4.32 -20.09
CA LEU A 200 6.82 -4.28 -18.73
C LEU A 200 5.27 -4.20 -18.73
N PRO A 201 4.56 -5.16 -18.12
CA PRO A 201 3.10 -5.11 -18.04
C PRO A 201 2.61 -3.89 -17.27
N VAL A 202 1.65 -3.17 -17.86
CA VAL A 202 1.00 -2.00 -17.28
C VAL A 202 -0.45 -2.32 -16.95
N ILE A 203 -0.90 -1.90 -15.78
CA ILE A 203 -2.22 -2.22 -15.25
C ILE A 203 -2.89 -0.93 -14.77
N PRO A 204 -4.13 -0.63 -15.22
CA PRO A 204 -4.91 0.48 -14.68
C PRO A 204 -5.26 0.20 -13.21
N ILE A 205 -5.10 1.21 -12.35
CA ILE A 205 -5.29 1.01 -10.90
C ILE A 205 -6.62 1.55 -10.37
N ARG A 206 -7.42 2.20 -11.22
CA ARG A 206 -8.76 2.71 -10.87
C ARG A 206 -9.78 2.33 -11.95
N ARG A 207 -11.05 2.30 -11.57
CA ARG A 207 -12.16 2.02 -12.49
C ARG A 207 -12.22 3.11 -13.57
N ASN A 208 -12.61 2.73 -14.79
CA ASN A 208 -12.75 3.63 -15.95
C ASN A 208 -11.46 4.27 -16.46
N VAL A 209 -10.28 3.78 -16.05
CA VAL A 209 -9.04 4.11 -16.76
C VAL A 209 -8.96 3.21 -18.00
N PRO A 210 -8.77 3.79 -19.19
CA PRO A 210 -8.59 3.00 -20.41
C PRO A 210 -7.30 2.19 -20.34
N GLU A 211 -7.19 1.14 -21.15
CA GLU A 211 -5.94 0.42 -21.30
C GLU A 211 -4.79 1.37 -21.68
N TYR A 212 -3.60 1.08 -21.16
CA TYR A 212 -2.44 1.92 -21.40
C TYR A 212 -2.07 1.90 -22.89
N ALA A 213 -2.14 3.07 -23.53
CA ALA A 213 -1.85 3.26 -24.95
C ALA A 213 -0.53 4.01 -25.21
N GLY A 214 0.29 4.21 -24.17
CA GLY A 214 1.58 4.89 -24.28
C GLY A 214 2.69 3.99 -24.84
N PRO A 215 3.92 4.54 -24.99
CA PRO A 215 5.05 3.76 -25.48
C PRO A 215 5.36 2.58 -24.54
N PRO A 216 5.86 1.46 -25.11
CA PRO A 216 6.18 0.28 -24.32
C PRO A 216 7.28 0.59 -23.30
N LEU A 217 7.05 0.16 -22.05
CA LEU A 217 8.01 0.39 -20.96
C LEU A 217 9.04 -0.74 -20.87
N PRO A 218 10.33 -0.41 -20.63
CA PRO A 218 11.35 -1.42 -20.46
C PRO A 218 11.21 -2.13 -19.10
N TRP A 219 11.66 -3.38 -19.05
CA TRP A 219 11.85 -4.09 -17.78
C TRP A 219 12.93 -3.40 -16.92
N PRO A 220 12.90 -3.56 -15.58
CA PRO A 220 13.92 -2.99 -14.71
C PRO A 220 15.33 -3.47 -15.12
N PRO A 221 16.36 -2.63 -14.97
CA PRO A 221 17.74 -3.05 -15.17
C PRO A 221 18.05 -4.29 -14.32
N GLY A 222 18.65 -5.32 -14.93
CA GLY A 222 18.93 -6.59 -14.26
C GLY A 222 17.73 -7.54 -14.12
N TRP A 223 16.52 -7.13 -14.51
CA TRP A 223 15.33 -7.98 -14.41
C TRP A 223 15.36 -9.21 -15.34
N ARG A 224 15.74 -9.01 -16.61
CA ARG A 224 15.89 -10.10 -17.61
C ARG A 224 17.05 -11.07 -17.27
N HIS A 225 17.89 -10.70 -16.30
CA HIS A 225 18.96 -11.50 -15.73
C HIS A 225 18.79 -11.54 -14.22
N LEU A 226 17.69 -12.08 -13.70
CA LEU A 226 17.45 -12.16 -12.25
C LEU A 226 18.74 -12.53 -11.45
N TRP A 227 19.75 -13.23 -12.02
CA TRP A 227 21.02 -13.64 -11.38
C TRP A 227 22.27 -13.69 -12.31
N LYS A 228 23.43 -13.22 -11.80
CA LYS A 228 24.77 -13.89 -11.70
C LYS A 228 25.98 -12.93 -11.78
N ARG A 229 26.47 -12.48 -10.62
CA ARG A 229 27.91 -12.46 -10.23
C ARG A 229 28.07 -12.06 -8.75
N ALA A 230 27.52 -12.87 -7.84
CA ALA A 230 28.34 -13.20 -6.67
C ALA A 230 29.27 -14.32 -7.15
N GLY A 231 30.57 -14.22 -6.88
CA GLY A 231 31.49 -15.35 -7.06
C GLY A 231 30.95 -16.59 -6.35
N ALA A 232 31.52 -17.77 -6.65
CA ALA A 232 31.11 -19.05 -6.09
C ALA A 232 30.63 -18.90 -4.63
N MET A 233 29.31 -18.98 -4.43
CA MET A 233 28.74 -18.98 -3.09
C MET A 233 29.35 -20.17 -2.38
N PRO A 234 29.93 -20.03 -1.17
CA PRO A 234 30.16 -21.21 -0.35
C PRO A 234 28.80 -21.88 -0.22
N GLN A 235 28.73 -23.18 -0.54
CA GLN A 235 27.55 -23.97 -0.25
C GLN A 235 27.26 -23.79 1.24
N LEU A 236 26.28 -22.96 1.58
CA LEU A 236 25.63 -23.03 2.87
C LEU A 236 24.79 -24.30 2.80
N THR A 237 25.45 -25.42 3.06
CA THR A 237 24.82 -26.68 3.40
C THR A 237 23.91 -26.37 4.58
N TYR A 238 22.60 -26.39 4.33
CA TYR A 238 21.63 -26.36 5.41
C TYR A 238 21.77 -27.69 6.16
N ASP A 239 22.45 -27.67 7.31
CA ASP A 239 22.37 -28.73 8.30
C ASP A 239 21.08 -28.49 9.11
N PRO A 240 20.01 -29.29 8.91
CA PRO A 240 18.86 -29.20 9.78
C PRO A 240 19.31 -29.50 11.21
N PRO A 241 18.77 -28.79 12.23
CA PRO A 241 19.07 -29.11 13.61
C PRO A 241 18.71 -30.58 13.86
N VAL A 242 19.71 -31.38 14.18
CA VAL A 242 19.53 -32.76 14.62
C VAL A 242 18.56 -32.70 15.79
N ARG A 243 17.42 -33.39 15.67
CA ARG A 243 16.49 -33.59 16.78
C ARG A 243 17.27 -34.24 17.92
N THR A 244 17.72 -33.45 18.88
CA THR A 244 18.25 -33.98 20.14
C THR A 244 17.05 -34.56 20.88
N ILE A 245 16.77 -35.84 20.67
CA ILE A 245 15.89 -36.58 21.55
C ILE A 245 16.65 -36.68 22.87
N HIS A 246 16.36 -35.78 23.80
CA HIS A 246 16.76 -35.99 25.19
C HIS A 246 16.01 -37.23 25.69
N ARG A 247 16.68 -38.39 25.63
CA ARG A 247 16.29 -39.54 26.43
C ARG A 247 16.50 -39.13 27.87
N ILE A 248 15.42 -38.81 28.56
CA ILE A 248 15.42 -38.73 30.02
C ILE A 248 15.58 -40.18 30.48
N THR A 249 16.80 -40.55 30.85
CA THR A 249 17.05 -41.79 31.58
C THR A 249 16.56 -41.55 33.01
N PRO A 250 15.64 -42.35 33.57
CA PRO A 250 15.35 -42.27 34.99
C PRO A 250 16.60 -42.70 35.76
N GLU A 251 16.99 -41.91 36.76
CA GLU A 251 18.08 -42.27 37.67
C GLU A 251 17.75 -43.57 38.43
N PRO A 252 18.76 -44.40 38.73
CA PRO A 252 18.57 -45.58 39.55
C PRO A 252 18.20 -45.14 40.98
N GLN A 253 17.08 -45.67 41.49
CA GLN A 253 16.78 -45.64 42.92
C GLN A 253 17.70 -46.66 43.60
N ASP A 254 18.56 -46.17 44.50
CA ASP A 254 19.22 -46.98 45.53
C ASP A 254 18.18 -47.55 46.52
#